data_AF-A0A3D1E3C2-F1
#
_entry.id   AF-A0A3D1E3C2-F1
#
_cell.length_a   1.000
_cell.length_b   1.000
_cell.length_c   1.000
_cell.angle_alpha   90.00
_cell.angle_beta   90.00
_cell.angle_gamma   90.00
#
_symmetry.space_group_name_H-M   'P 1'
#
loop_
_entity.id
_entity.type
_entity.pdbx_description
1 polymer ?
#
loop_
_entity_poly.entity_id
_entity_poly.type
_entity_poly.pdbx_seq_one_letter_code
_entity_poly.pdbx_strand_id
1 'polypeptide(L)'
;MTMLPEPSAIKLGLVIDLDICVGCQACVVNCKEWNTAGYGAPLADVDAYGGSPNGAWLNRVHAYEAGSGAEARTVHFPKSCLHCEDAPCVTVCPTGASYKRAEDGIVLVNEDWCIGCGLCAWSCPYGAR
;
A
#
# COMPACT_ATOMS: atom_id res chain seq x y z
N MET A 1 6.88 11.70 -18.01
CA MET A 1 5.91 11.82 -16.89
C MET A 1 4.55 11.55 -17.48
N THR A 2 3.81 10.58 -16.94
CA THR A 2 2.49 10.19 -17.45
C THR A 2 1.40 11.07 -16.83
N MET A 3 0.18 10.95 -17.34
CA MET A 3 -0.99 11.70 -16.87
C MET A 3 -2.01 10.75 -16.23
N LEU A 4 -2.86 11.27 -15.35
CA LEU A 4 -4.02 10.56 -14.84
C LEU A 4 -5.13 10.51 -15.89
N PRO A 5 -5.92 9.42 -15.97
CA PRO A 5 -7.10 9.38 -16.83
C PRO A 5 -8.19 10.32 -16.28
N GLU A 6 -9.19 10.61 -17.12
CA GLU A 6 -10.42 11.25 -16.66
C GLU A 6 -11.12 10.40 -15.59
N PRO A 7 -11.85 11.02 -14.64
CA PRO A 7 -12.54 10.30 -13.58
C PRO A 7 -13.52 9.25 -14.12
N SER A 8 -13.45 8.04 -13.55
CA SER A 8 -14.32 6.93 -13.89
C SER A 8 -15.76 7.15 -13.41
N ALA A 9 -16.72 6.57 -14.14
CA ALA A 9 -18.13 6.56 -13.72
C ALA A 9 -18.37 5.68 -12.49
N ILE A 10 -17.55 4.63 -12.31
CA ILE A 10 -17.57 3.72 -11.16
C ILE A 10 -16.36 4.06 -10.28
N LYS A 11 -16.55 4.16 -8.96
CA LYS A 11 -15.45 4.35 -8.01
C LYS A 11 -15.51 3.29 -6.92
N LEU A 12 -14.38 2.62 -6.69
CA LEU A 12 -14.23 1.65 -5.62
C LEU A 12 -13.56 2.32 -4.41
N GLY A 13 -14.03 1.98 -3.21
CA GLY A 13 -13.49 2.47 -1.96
C GLY A 13 -13.34 1.34 -0.94
N LEU A 14 -12.22 1.35 -0.23
CA LEU A 14 -11.98 0.49 0.93
C LEU A 14 -12.00 1.36 2.18
N VAL A 15 -12.89 1.02 3.12
CA VAL A 15 -12.97 1.68 4.42
C VAL A 15 -12.50 0.71 5.49
N ILE A 16 -11.57 1.17 6.33
CA ILE A 16 -11.05 0.42 7.46
C ILE A 16 -11.50 1.14 8.72
N ASP A 17 -12.34 0.48 9.50
CA ASP A 17 -12.76 0.97 10.81
C ASP A 17 -11.63 0.75 11.83
N LEU A 18 -11.06 1.85 12.33
CA LEU A 18 -9.95 1.84 13.27
C LEU A 18 -10.41 1.59 14.71
N ASP A 19 -11.69 1.78 15.03
CA ASP A 19 -12.21 1.58 16.38
C ASP A 19 -12.27 0.09 16.75
N ILE A 20 -12.34 -0.79 15.75
CA ILE A 20 -12.35 -2.25 15.92
C ILE A 20 -11.03 -2.91 15.50
N CYS A 21 -10.06 -2.13 15.00
CA CYS A 21 -8.79 -2.67 14.54
C CYS A 21 -7.91 -3.05 15.74
N VAL A 22 -7.76 -4.35 15.99
CA VAL A 22 -6.95 -4.89 17.10
C VAL A 22 -5.49 -5.19 16.71
N GLY A 23 -5.05 -4.77 15.53
CA GLY A 23 -3.66 -4.98 15.10
C GLY A 23 -3.26 -6.44 14.83
N CYS A 24 -4.21 -7.32 14.51
CA CYS A 24 -3.98 -8.77 14.38
C CYS A 24 -3.07 -9.21 13.21
N GLN A 25 -2.67 -8.29 12.32
CA GLN A 25 -1.86 -8.55 11.12
C GLN A 25 -2.47 -9.50 10.08
N ALA A 26 -3.70 -10.00 10.26
CA ALA A 26 -4.34 -10.92 9.31
C ALA A 26 -4.48 -10.30 7.90
N CYS A 27 -4.79 -9.00 7.81
CA CYS A 27 -4.87 -8.29 6.53
C CYS A 27 -3.51 -8.15 5.82
N VAL A 28 -2.40 -8.16 6.57
CA VAL A 28 -1.04 -8.14 6.01
C VAL A 28 -0.69 -9.51 5.45
N VAL A 29 -0.92 -10.56 6.25
CA VAL A 29 -0.65 -11.95 5.84
C VAL A 29 -1.47 -12.34 4.61
N ASN A 30 -2.77 -12.07 4.61
CA ASN A 30 -3.65 -12.46 3.49
C ASN A 30 -3.33 -11.66 2.22
N CYS A 31 -3.06 -10.37 2.33
CA CYS A 31 -2.69 -9.56 1.16
C CYS A 31 -1.39 -10.09 0.54
N LYS A 32 -0.45 -10.51 1.38
CA LYS A 32 0.82 -11.03 0.95
C LYS A 32 0.72 -12.42 0.32
N GLU A 33 -0.05 -13.31 0.94
CA GLU A 33 -0.35 -14.64 0.40
C GLU A 33 -0.94 -14.50 -1.00
N TRP A 34 -2.06 -13.80 -1.12
CA TRP A 34 -2.76 -13.65 -2.39
C TRP A 34 -1.89 -13.09 -3.54
N ASN A 35 -1.03 -12.11 -3.25
CA ASN A 35 -0.33 -11.36 -4.31
C ASN A 35 1.13 -11.77 -4.54
N THR A 36 1.79 -12.44 -3.57
CA THR A 36 3.23 -12.74 -3.66
C THR A 36 3.60 -14.18 -3.36
N ALA A 37 2.72 -14.92 -2.68
CA ALA A 37 2.99 -16.29 -2.28
C ALA A 37 1.81 -17.18 -2.68
N GLY A 38 1.93 -17.82 -3.85
CA GLY A 38 1.04 -18.93 -4.19
C GLY A 38 1.03 -19.99 -3.09
N TYR A 39 -0.04 -20.80 -3.04
CA TYR A 39 -0.29 -21.77 -1.98
C TYR A 39 0.97 -22.56 -1.55
N GLY A 40 1.51 -22.23 -0.37
CA GLY A 40 2.64 -22.94 0.24
C GLY A 40 4.03 -22.33 0.06
N ALA A 41 4.18 -21.15 -0.56
CA ALA A 41 5.46 -20.45 -0.63
C ALA A 41 5.77 -19.66 0.66
N PRO A 42 7.04 -19.55 1.09
CA PRO A 42 7.43 -18.63 2.16
C PRO A 42 7.12 -17.18 1.76
N LEU A 43 6.77 -16.35 2.74
CA LEU A 43 6.53 -14.92 2.53
C LEU A 43 7.78 -14.27 1.90
N ALA A 44 7.58 -13.45 0.87
CA ALA A 44 8.68 -12.82 0.11
C ALA A 44 9.47 -11.72 0.87
N ASP A 45 9.28 -11.54 2.18
CA ASP A 45 9.99 -10.56 3.00
C ASP A 45 11.09 -11.22 3.83
N VAL A 46 12.13 -10.43 4.07
CA VAL A 46 13.26 -10.77 4.93
C VAL A 46 13.37 -9.69 5.99
N ASP A 47 13.54 -10.10 7.25
CA ASP A 47 13.67 -9.21 8.41
C ASP A 47 12.54 -8.18 8.54
N ALA A 48 11.31 -8.68 8.39
CA ALA A 48 10.09 -7.89 8.29
C ALA A 48 9.97 -6.74 9.31
N TYR A 49 10.31 -7.05 10.57
CA TYR A 49 10.17 -6.16 11.71
C TYR A 49 11.52 -5.76 12.32
N GLY A 50 12.64 -6.05 11.64
CA GLY A 50 13.97 -5.72 12.13
C GLY A 50 14.54 -4.43 11.54
N GLY A 51 15.85 -4.28 11.67
CA GLY A 51 16.55 -3.05 11.32
C GLY A 51 16.81 -2.87 9.83
N SER A 52 16.65 -3.91 9.01
CA SER A 52 16.91 -3.85 7.57
C SER A 52 15.89 -4.68 6.77
N PRO A 53 14.61 -4.29 6.79
CA PRO A 53 13.55 -5.02 6.10
C PRO A 53 13.76 -5.02 4.58
N ASN A 54 13.58 -6.19 3.96
CA ASN A 54 13.64 -6.40 2.51
C ASN A 54 12.40 -7.16 2.03
N GLY A 55 11.97 -6.96 0.78
CA GLY A 55 10.89 -7.72 0.13
C GLY A 55 9.65 -6.90 -0.18
N ALA A 56 8.58 -7.58 -0.60
CA ALA A 56 7.33 -6.95 -1.01
C ALA A 56 6.41 -6.65 0.19
N TRP A 57 6.06 -5.36 0.33
CA TRP A 57 5.26 -4.81 1.42
C TRP A 57 3.98 -4.19 0.91
N LEU A 58 2.97 -5.03 0.68
CA LEU A 58 1.71 -4.60 0.07
C LEU A 58 0.77 -3.92 1.07
N ASN A 59 0.91 -4.27 2.35
CA ASN A 59 0.14 -3.71 3.45
C ASN A 59 0.99 -3.80 4.73
N ARG A 60 0.87 -2.82 5.63
CA ARG A 60 1.51 -2.83 6.96
C ARG A 60 0.54 -2.31 8.01
N VAL A 61 0.53 -2.91 9.20
CA VAL A 61 -0.18 -2.33 10.34
C VAL A 61 0.83 -1.70 11.28
N HIS A 62 0.76 -0.38 11.42
CA HIS A 62 1.54 0.37 12.38
C HIS A 62 0.82 0.42 13.72
N ALA A 63 1.57 0.32 14.82
CA ALA A 63 1.06 0.55 16.17
C ALA A 63 1.65 1.85 16.71
N TYR A 64 0.81 2.69 17.28
CA TYR A 64 1.19 3.96 17.89
C TYR A 64 0.65 4.01 19.32
N GLU A 65 1.47 4.49 20.25
CA GLU A 65 0.96 4.89 21.57
C GLU A 65 0.41 6.31 21.47
N ALA A 66 -0.81 6.52 21.96
CA ALA A 66 -1.50 7.79 21.91
C ALA A 66 -2.15 8.11 23.26
N GLY A 67 -2.29 9.41 23.56
CA GLY A 67 -2.83 9.87 24.83
C GLY A 67 -1.81 9.83 25.97
N SER A 68 -2.26 10.09 27.19
CA SER A 68 -1.42 10.07 28.39
C SER A 68 -2.25 9.74 29.64
N GLY A 69 -1.61 9.20 30.69
CA GLY A 69 -2.28 8.83 31.94
C GLY A 69 -3.41 7.83 31.71
N ALA A 70 -4.62 8.14 32.18
CA ALA A 70 -5.80 7.28 32.03
C ALA A 70 -6.32 7.18 30.58
N GLU A 71 -5.93 8.10 29.69
CA GLU A 71 -6.31 8.09 28.26
C GLU A 71 -5.27 7.40 27.37
N ALA A 72 -4.20 6.87 27.97
CA ALA A 72 -3.16 6.16 27.22
C ALA A 72 -3.74 4.92 26.54
N ARG A 73 -3.51 4.80 25.23
CA ARG A 73 -3.99 3.68 24.42
C ARG A 73 -3.04 3.38 23.27
N THR A 74 -3.08 2.14 22.80
CA THR A 74 -2.46 1.75 21.53
C THR A 74 -3.47 1.92 20.40
N VAL A 75 -3.07 2.60 19.34
CA VAL A 75 -3.86 2.78 18.11
C VAL A 75 -3.18 2.01 16.98
N HIS A 76 -3.96 1.21 16.26
CA HIS A 76 -3.49 0.46 15.10
C HIS A 76 -3.92 1.15 13.81
N PHE A 77 -2.99 1.30 12.87
CA PHE A 77 -3.23 1.93 11.58
C PHE A 77 -2.75 1.03 10.44
N PRO A 78 -3.68 0.26 9.81
CA PRO A 78 -3.40 -0.46 8.59
C PRO A 78 -3.17 0.51 7.42
N LYS A 79 -1.99 0.44 6.83
CA LYS A 79 -1.49 1.32 5.79
C LYS A 79 -1.20 0.49 4.54
N SER A 80 -2.16 0.47 3.62
CA SER A 80 -2.03 -0.06 2.26
C SER A 80 -1.91 1.09 1.24
N CYS A 81 -1.78 0.77 -0.05
CA CYS A 81 -2.05 1.75 -1.10
C CYS A 81 -3.49 2.27 -0.94
N LEU A 82 -3.66 3.60 -1.01
CA LEU A 82 -4.97 4.25 -0.87
C LEU A 82 -5.66 4.52 -2.21
N HIS A 83 -5.05 4.11 -3.33
CA HIS A 83 -5.54 4.34 -4.69
C HIS A 83 -6.04 5.77 -4.94
N CYS A 84 -5.20 6.75 -4.56
CA CYS A 84 -5.53 8.17 -4.50
C CYS A 84 -6.19 8.68 -5.79
N GLU A 85 -7.15 9.60 -5.68
CA GLU A 85 -7.72 10.33 -6.82
C GLU A 85 -6.60 11.09 -7.57
N ASP A 86 -5.89 11.94 -6.84
CA ASP A 86 -4.62 12.50 -7.27
C ASP A 86 -3.48 11.56 -6.84
N ALA A 87 -2.96 10.78 -7.80
CA ALA A 87 -1.94 9.77 -7.56
C ALA A 87 -0.57 10.24 -8.08
N PRO A 88 0.25 10.95 -7.28
CA PRO A 88 1.55 11.46 -7.73
C PRO A 88 2.49 10.33 -8.16
N CYS A 89 2.38 9.15 -7.54
CA CYS A 89 3.15 7.97 -7.93
C CYS A 89 2.91 7.51 -9.37
N VAL A 90 1.76 7.84 -9.97
CA VAL A 90 1.49 7.59 -11.39
C VAL A 90 2.23 8.62 -12.24
N THR A 91 2.00 9.91 -11.99
CA THR A 91 2.50 10.99 -12.86
C THR A 91 4.02 11.09 -12.89
N VAL A 92 4.71 10.74 -11.80
CA VAL A 92 6.19 10.71 -11.77
C VAL A 92 6.80 9.49 -12.47
N CYS A 93 6.02 8.47 -12.82
CA CYS A 93 6.56 7.27 -13.43
C CYS A 93 7.03 7.55 -14.87
N PRO A 94 8.32 7.31 -15.20
CA PRO A 94 8.85 7.67 -16.51
C PRO A 94 8.44 6.68 -17.60
N THR A 95 8.20 5.42 -17.26
CA THR A 95 7.85 4.36 -18.23
C THR A 95 6.34 4.15 -18.38
N GLY A 96 5.53 4.78 -17.52
CA GLY A 96 4.09 4.49 -17.43
C GLY A 96 3.77 3.15 -16.74
N ALA A 97 4.75 2.51 -16.10
CA ALA A 97 4.52 1.31 -15.31
C ALA A 97 3.53 1.54 -14.17
N SER A 98 3.61 2.66 -13.45
CA SER A 98 2.54 3.06 -12.53
C SER A 98 1.44 3.75 -13.32
N TYR A 99 0.22 3.24 -13.22
CA TYR A 99 -0.96 3.77 -13.94
C TYR A 99 -2.20 3.71 -13.06
N LYS A 100 -3.22 4.48 -13.44
CA LYS A 100 -4.57 4.39 -12.86
C LYS A 100 -5.51 3.78 -13.90
N ARG A 101 -6.25 2.77 -13.50
CA ARG A 101 -7.25 2.08 -14.32
C ARG A 101 -8.44 3.00 -14.57
N ALA A 102 -8.79 3.21 -15.83
CA ALA A 102 -9.80 4.19 -16.24
C ALA A 102 -11.23 3.72 -15.93
N GLU A 103 -11.44 2.41 -15.80
CA GLU A 103 -12.77 1.85 -15.54
C GLU A 103 -13.28 2.11 -14.12
N ASP A 104 -12.39 2.10 -13.12
CA ASP A 104 -12.76 2.10 -11.69
C ASP A 104 -11.83 2.86 -10.74
N GLY A 105 -10.78 3.49 -11.26
CA GLY A 105 -9.88 4.36 -10.50
C GLY A 105 -8.79 3.62 -9.70
N ILE A 106 -8.66 2.29 -9.81
CA ILE A 106 -7.61 1.56 -9.09
C ILE A 106 -6.23 1.94 -9.65
N VAL A 107 -5.34 2.36 -8.75
CA VAL A 107 -3.93 2.61 -9.04
C VAL A 107 -3.13 1.29 -9.02
N LEU A 108 -2.47 0.95 -10.12
CA LEU A 108 -1.76 -0.33 -10.34
C LEU A 108 -0.31 -0.11 -10.80
N VAL A 109 0.45 -1.20 -10.90
CA VAL A 109 1.80 -1.25 -11.49
C VAL A 109 1.83 -2.35 -12.55
N ASN A 110 2.36 -2.02 -13.72
CA ASN A 110 2.79 -3.00 -14.72
C ASN A 110 4.27 -3.33 -14.46
N GLU A 111 4.53 -4.54 -13.98
CA GLU A 111 5.87 -4.98 -13.59
C GLU A 111 6.82 -5.11 -14.78
N ASP A 112 6.33 -5.53 -15.95
CA ASP A 112 7.13 -5.68 -17.17
C ASP A 112 7.70 -4.35 -17.68
N TRP A 113 7.04 -3.23 -17.33
CA TRP A 113 7.46 -1.89 -17.73
C TRP A 113 8.25 -1.17 -16.63
N CYS A 114 8.36 -1.78 -15.45
CA CYS A 114 9.01 -1.18 -14.30
C CYS A 114 10.54 -1.31 -14.41
N ILE A 115 11.25 -0.19 -14.31
CA ILE A 115 12.72 -0.15 -14.35
C ILE A 115 13.36 0.05 -12.97
N GLY A 116 12.58 -0.06 -11.88
CA GLY A 116 13.11 0.03 -10.51
C GLY A 116 13.65 1.40 -10.08
N CYS A 117 13.30 2.50 -10.77
CA CYS A 117 13.86 3.82 -10.48
C CYS A 117 13.45 4.45 -9.13
N GLY A 118 12.43 3.92 -8.45
CA GLY A 118 12.01 4.35 -7.11
C GLY A 118 11.26 5.69 -7.01
N LEU A 119 11.05 6.43 -8.11
CA LEU A 119 10.36 7.73 -8.08
C LEU A 119 8.91 7.63 -7.55
N CYS A 120 8.20 6.55 -7.90
CA CYS A 120 6.85 6.29 -7.39
C CYS A 120 6.83 6.05 -5.87
N ALA A 121 7.88 5.42 -5.33
CA ALA A 121 8.03 5.21 -3.89
C ALA A 121 8.33 6.52 -3.16
N TRP A 122 9.25 7.33 -3.70
CA TRP A 122 9.60 8.62 -3.13
C TRP A 122 8.43 9.62 -3.13
N SER A 123 7.61 9.62 -4.19
CA SER A 123 6.47 10.54 -4.32
C SER A 123 5.22 10.13 -3.53
N CYS A 124 5.14 8.87 -3.06
CA CYS A 124 3.96 8.40 -2.33
C CYS A 124 3.96 8.98 -0.91
N PRO A 125 2.98 9.83 -0.53
CA PRO A 125 2.94 10.41 0.82
C PRO A 125 2.66 9.35 1.89
N TYR A 126 2.18 8.19 1.48
CA TYR A 126 1.89 7.05 2.34
C TYR A 126 3.01 6.00 2.34
N GLY A 127 4.06 6.14 1.53
CA GLY A 127 5.13 5.13 1.44
C GLY A 127 4.61 3.71 1.15
N ALA A 128 3.58 3.60 0.31
CA ALA A 128 2.87 2.35 0.00
C ALA A 128 3.26 1.78 -1.38
N ARG A 129 4.53 1.94 -1.77
CA ARG A 129 5.07 1.68 -3.10
C ARG A 129 6.42 0.98 -3.00
#